data_AF-A0A1F6DYC8-F1
#
_entry.id   AF-A0A1F6DYC8-F1
#
_cell.length_a   1.000
_cell.length_b   1.000
_cell.length_c   1.000
_cell.angle_alpha   90.00
_cell.angle_beta   90.00
_cell.angle_gamma   90.00
#
_symmetry.space_group_name_H-M   'P 1'
#
loop_
_entity.id
_entity.type
_entity.pdbx_description
1 polymer ?
#
loop_
_entity_poly.entity_id
_entity_poly.type
_entity_poly.pdbx_seq_one_letter_code
_entity_poly.pdbx_strand_id
1 'polypeptide(L)'
;MELRYKRGSLDEFEAYLRWYEDVFCDLFSDTGLRDELKIIQEHRDRAAHLKVEIIRAVHDHVVEEPVLGRKKKGKFYELCFYAGHRLVVVCYSDDRKSNIRWIESILLGQKRRDESL
;
A
#
# COMPACT_ATOMS: atom_id res chain seq x y z
N MET A 1 -3.75 2.52 -21.40
CA MET A 1 -4.43 1.36 -20.77
C MET A 1 -5.20 1.83 -19.55
N GLU A 2 -6.42 1.34 -19.34
CA GLU A 2 -7.25 1.71 -18.19
C GLU A 2 -6.80 0.96 -16.93
N LEU A 3 -6.65 1.64 -15.79
CA LEU A 3 -6.30 0.99 -14.52
C LEU A 3 -7.58 0.67 -13.72
N ARG A 4 -7.74 -0.57 -13.29
CA ARG A 4 -8.86 -1.00 -12.45
C ARG A 4 -8.40 -1.81 -11.25
N TYR A 5 -9.12 -1.69 -10.15
CA TYR A 5 -8.91 -2.49 -8.96
C TYR A 5 -9.82 -3.70 -8.99
N LYS A 6 -9.26 -4.88 -8.76
CA LYS A 6 -10.07 -6.08 -8.64
C LYS A 6 -10.89 -6.01 -7.35
N ARG A 7 -12.11 -6.53 -7.38
CA ARG A 7 -13.00 -6.57 -6.21
C ARG A 7 -12.25 -7.23 -5.04
N GLY A 8 -12.22 -6.58 -3.88
CA GLY A 8 -11.49 -7.02 -2.69
C GLY A 8 -10.08 -6.45 -2.55
N SER A 9 -9.39 -6.05 -3.63
CA SER A 9 -8.00 -5.53 -3.52
C SER A 9 -7.91 -4.21 -2.74
N LEU A 10 -8.89 -3.33 -2.93
CA LEU A 10 -9.00 -2.09 -2.17
C LEU A 10 -9.45 -2.36 -0.73
N ASP A 11 -10.41 -3.27 -0.55
CA ASP A 11 -10.95 -3.63 0.76
C ASP A 11 -9.87 -4.26 1.67
N GLU A 12 -9.05 -5.15 1.10
CA GLU A 12 -7.90 -5.76 1.79
C GLU A 12 -6.84 -4.72 2.17
N PHE A 13 -6.54 -3.78 1.26
CA PHE A 13 -5.62 -2.69 1.53
C PHE A 13 -6.14 -1.76 2.64
N GLU A 14 -7.43 -1.42 2.61
CA GLU A 14 -8.08 -0.64 3.65
C GLU A 14 -8.11 -1.36 5.00
N ALA A 15 -8.40 -2.66 5.00
CA ALA A 15 -8.36 -3.48 6.21
C ALA A 15 -6.96 -3.51 6.82
N TYR A 16 -5.92 -3.62 5.98
CA TYR A 16 -4.53 -3.55 6.45
C TYR A 16 -4.19 -2.19 7.06
N LEU A 17 -4.61 -1.08 6.44
CA LEU A 17 -4.38 0.26 6.98
C LEU A 17 -5.09 0.47 8.33
N ARG A 18 -6.32 -0.03 8.48
CA ARG A 18 -7.06 0.01 9.75
C ARG A 18 -6.35 -0.79 10.82
N TRP A 19 -5.95 -2.03 10.51
CA TRP A 19 -5.17 -2.83 11.45
C TRP A 19 -3.87 -2.13 11.89
N TYR A 20 -3.18 -1.46 10.96
CA TYR A 20 -1.99 -0.68 11.27
C TYR A 20 -2.29 0.50 12.21
N GLU A 21 -3.40 1.20 12.00
CA GLU A 21 -3.88 2.28 12.88
C GLU A 21 -4.27 1.74 14.27
N ASP A 22 -5.01 0.63 14.32
CA ASP A 22 -5.47 0.00 15.56
C ASP A 22 -4.29 -0.43 16.43
N VAL A 23 -3.27 -1.08 15.84
CA VAL A 23 -2.05 -1.46 16.57
C VAL A 23 -1.30 -0.25 17.13
N PHE A 24 -1.29 0.89 16.42
CA PHE A 24 -0.70 2.11 16.94
C PHE A 24 -1.53 2.69 18.08
N CYS A 25 -2.86 2.75 17.93
CA CYS A 25 -3.75 3.24 18.97
C CYS A 25 -3.64 2.41 20.25
N ASP A 26 -3.60 1.07 20.13
CA ASP A 26 -3.44 0.17 21.26
C ASP A 26 -2.11 0.40 21.98
N LEU A 27 -1.02 0.59 21.22
CA LEU A 27 0.31 0.85 21.80
C LEU A 27 0.39 2.19 22.55
N PHE A 28 -0.32 3.20 22.08
CA PHE A 28 -0.32 4.54 22.68
C PHE A 28 -1.45 4.77 23.68
N SER A 29 -2.40 3.84 23.77
CA SER A 29 -3.46 3.87 24.77
C SER A 29 -2.88 3.64 26.17
N ASP A 30 -3.33 4.43 27.14
CA ASP A 30 -2.94 4.31 28.55
C ASP A 30 -1.43 4.51 28.79
N THR A 31 -0.79 5.33 27.96
CA THR A 31 0.64 5.67 28.13
C THR A 31 0.88 6.69 29.24
N GLY A 32 -0.18 7.31 29.76
CA GLY A 32 -0.10 8.39 30.74
C GLY A 32 0.51 9.68 30.16
N LEU A 33 0.66 9.75 28.83
CA LEU A 33 1.15 10.94 28.14
C LEU A 33 0.08 12.04 28.20
N ARG A 34 0.51 13.25 28.55
CA ARG A 34 -0.39 14.42 28.64
C ARG A 34 -1.15 14.71 27.34
N ASP A 35 -0.56 14.33 26.20
CA ASP A 35 -1.08 14.60 24.86
C ASP A 35 -1.49 13.33 24.10
N GLU A 36 -1.80 12.23 24.79
CA GLU A 36 -2.14 10.93 24.20
C GLU A 36 -3.20 11.03 23.08
N LEU A 37 -4.33 11.69 23.36
CA LEU A 37 -5.41 11.89 22.39
C LEU A 37 -4.95 12.67 21.15
N LYS A 38 -4.05 13.63 21.34
CA LYS A 38 -3.49 14.43 20.24
C LYS A 38 -2.56 13.56 19.39
N ILE A 39 -1.71 12.75 20.01
CA ILE A 39 -0.81 11.81 19.31
C ILE A 39 -1.62 10.80 18.48
N ILE A 40 -2.69 10.24 19.05
CA ILE A 40 -3.59 9.33 18.36
C ILE A 40 -4.25 10.04 17.16
N GLN A 41 -4.82 11.22 17.36
CA GLN A 41 -5.48 11.96 16.27
C GLN A 41 -4.51 12.32 15.15
N GLU A 42 -3.30 12.80 15.48
CA GLU A 42 -2.26 13.08 14.49
C GLU A 42 -1.87 11.82 13.71
N HIS A 43 -1.87 10.65 14.35
CA HIS A 43 -1.61 9.39 13.67
C HIS A 43 -2.73 9.03 12.68
N ARG A 44 -4.00 9.20 13.07
CA ARG A 44 -5.16 8.97 12.18
C ARG A 44 -5.09 9.83 10.94
N ASP A 45 -4.82 11.12 11.11
CA ASP A 45 -4.70 12.07 10.00
C ASP A 45 -3.55 11.66 9.06
N ARG A 46 -2.42 11.22 9.62
CA ARG A 46 -1.29 10.69 8.84
C ARG A 46 -1.64 9.39 8.11
N ALA A 47 -2.38 8.47 8.72
CA ALA A 47 -2.81 7.23 8.08
C ALA A 47 -3.76 7.50 6.90
N ALA A 48 -4.68 8.45 7.05
CA ALA A 48 -5.56 8.89 5.97
C ALA A 48 -4.77 9.51 4.80
N HIS A 49 -3.79 10.37 5.09
CA HIS A 49 -2.91 10.93 4.06
C HIS A 49 -2.08 9.85 3.36
N LEU A 50 -1.53 8.90 4.14
CA LEU A 50 -0.72 7.79 3.61
C LEU A 50 -1.52 6.94 2.61
N LYS A 51 -2.82 6.69 2.87
CA LYS A 51 -3.71 6.01 1.93
C LYS A 51 -3.75 6.71 0.57
N VAL A 52 -3.98 8.02 0.58
CA VAL A 52 -4.09 8.82 -0.66
C VAL A 52 -2.75 8.82 -1.41
N GLU A 53 -1.65 8.99 -0.70
CA GLU A 53 -0.30 8.95 -1.28
C GLU A 53 0.01 7.61 -1.93
N ILE A 54 -0.30 6.50 -1.26
CA ILE A 54 -0.08 5.15 -1.81
C ILE A 54 -0.92 4.94 -3.07
N ILE A 55 -2.22 5.23 -3.03
CA ILE A 55 -3.10 5.02 -4.20
C ILE A 55 -2.63 5.85 -5.39
N ARG A 56 -2.23 7.10 -5.16
CA ARG A 56 -1.67 7.96 -6.20
C ARG A 56 -0.35 7.39 -6.73
N ALA A 57 0.58 6.98 -5.87
CA ALA A 57 1.85 6.41 -6.30
C ALA A 57 1.66 5.08 -7.06
N VAL A 58 0.71 4.24 -6.66
CA VAL A 58 0.31 3.03 -7.41
C VAL A 58 -0.14 3.43 -8.80
N HIS A 59 -1.02 4.42 -8.93
CA HIS A 59 -1.48 4.89 -10.22
C HIS A 59 -0.32 5.41 -11.08
N ASP A 60 0.50 6.31 -10.53
CA ASP A 60 1.60 6.97 -11.26
C ASP A 60 2.63 5.96 -11.77
N HIS A 61 2.98 4.94 -10.99
CA HIS A 61 3.94 3.91 -11.40
C HIS A 61 3.34 2.85 -12.31
N VAL A 62 2.09 2.46 -12.07
CA VAL A 62 1.48 1.30 -12.73
C VAL A 62 0.76 1.68 -14.02
N VAL A 63 0.51 2.97 -14.29
CA VAL A 63 -0.07 3.43 -15.57
C VAL A 63 0.97 3.49 -16.71
N GLU A 64 2.27 3.54 -16.39
CA GLU A 64 3.35 3.63 -17.37
C GLU A 64 3.37 2.43 -18.33
N GLU A 65 3.80 2.69 -19.57
CA GLU A 65 4.00 1.68 -20.60
C GLU A 65 5.35 1.88 -21.31
N PRO A 66 6.36 1.03 -21.04
CA PRO A 66 6.35 -0.11 -20.11
C PRO A 66 6.49 0.30 -18.64
N VAL A 67 5.80 -0.39 -17.72
CA VAL A 67 6.05 -0.27 -16.27
C VAL A 67 7.48 -0.68 -15.96
N LEU A 68 8.28 0.29 -15.52
CA LEU A 68 9.68 0.09 -15.18
C LEU A 68 9.84 -0.65 -13.85
N GLY A 69 10.88 -1.48 -13.72
CA GLY A 69 11.18 -2.20 -12.47
C GLY A 69 10.25 -3.38 -12.15
N ARG A 70 9.27 -3.70 -13.01
CA ARG A 70 8.37 -4.84 -12.81
C ARG A 70 9.11 -6.18 -12.85
N LYS A 71 8.70 -7.10 -11.98
CA LYS A 71 9.13 -8.51 -11.96
C LYS A 71 7.97 -9.40 -12.38
N LYS A 72 8.19 -10.30 -13.32
CA LYS A 72 7.15 -11.26 -13.73
C LYS A 72 7.05 -12.40 -12.70
N LYS A 73 5.84 -12.69 -12.22
CA LYS A 73 5.52 -13.81 -11.33
C LYS A 73 4.36 -14.63 -11.89
N GLY A 74 4.68 -15.64 -12.69
CA GLY A 74 3.69 -16.46 -13.39
C GLY A 74 2.85 -15.62 -14.36
N LYS A 75 1.54 -15.54 -14.11
CA LYS A 75 0.59 -14.73 -14.89
C LYS A 75 0.49 -13.26 -14.44
N PHE A 76 1.20 -12.89 -13.37
CA PHE A 76 1.15 -11.57 -12.76
C PHE A 76 2.49 -10.85 -12.91
N TYR A 77 2.46 -9.56 -12.63
CA TYR A 77 3.62 -8.71 -12.47
C TYR A 77 3.62 -8.13 -11.06
N GLU A 78 4.79 -8.07 -10.46
CA GLU A 78 5.05 -7.44 -9.17
C GLU A 78 5.86 -6.17 -9.40
N LEU A 79 5.48 -5.08 -8.73
CA LEU A 79 6.24 -3.84 -8.72
C LEU A 79 6.45 -3.41 -7.27
N CYS A 80 7.68 -3.05 -6.94
CA CYS A 80 8.03 -2.52 -5.63
C CYS A 80 8.53 -1.08 -5.78
N PHE A 81 7.99 -0.16 -4.99
CA PHE A 81 8.45 1.23 -4.93
C PHE A 81 8.21 1.79 -3.53
N TYR A 82 8.75 2.98 -3.26
CA TYR A 82 8.54 3.67 -1.99
C TYR A 82 7.49 4.77 -2.15
N ALA A 83 6.48 4.79 -1.27
CA ALA A 83 5.60 5.93 -1.06
C ALA A 83 5.99 6.55 0.29
N GLY A 84 6.69 7.69 0.24
CA GLY A 84 7.36 8.25 1.40
C GLY A 84 8.42 7.29 1.96
N HIS A 85 8.24 6.83 3.19
CA HIS A 85 9.13 5.86 3.86
C HIS A 85 8.60 4.42 3.84
N ARG A 86 7.47 4.17 3.16
CA ARG A 86 6.83 2.85 3.12
C ARG A 86 7.14 2.14 1.82
N LEU A 87 7.62 0.91 1.93
CA LEU A 87 7.74 0.02 0.79
C LEU A 87 6.32 -0.42 0.38
N VAL A 88 5.94 -0.15 -0.85
CA VAL A 88 4.69 -0.59 -1.46
C VAL A 88 5.02 -1.70 -2.45
N VAL A 89 4.30 -2.80 -2.35
CA VAL A 89 4.37 -3.93 -3.28
C VAL A 89 3.02 -4.06 -3.97
N VAL A 90 3.02 -3.94 -5.29
CA VAL A 90 1.81 -4.02 -6.11
C VAL A 90 1.90 -5.23 -7.01
N CYS A 91 0.87 -6.09 -6.94
CA CYS A 91 0.67 -7.15 -7.90
C CYS A 91 -0.38 -6.71 -8.92
N TYR A 92 -0.10 -6.85 -10.22
CA TYR A 92 -1.03 -6.52 -11.28
C TYR A 92 -1.02 -7.54 -12.43
N SER A 93 -2.09 -7.54 -13.23
CA SER A 93 -2.18 -8.29 -14.47
C SER A 93 -2.67 -7.39 -15.61
N ASP A 94 -2.29 -7.73 -16.85
CA ASP A 94 -2.71 -7.00 -18.05
C ASP A 94 -3.75 -7.84 -18.82
N ASP A 95 -4.99 -7.37 -18.88
CA ASP A 95 -5.97 -7.83 -19.86
C ASP A 95 -5.84 -6.99 -21.14
N ARG A 96 -4.95 -7.46 -22.01
CA ARG A 96 -4.68 -6.81 -23.30
C ARG A 96 -5.86 -6.81 -24.25
N LYS A 97 -6.83 -7.72 -24.10
CA LYS A 97 -8.02 -7.75 -24.97
C LYS A 97 -8.95 -6.59 -24.65
N SER A 98 -9.11 -6.30 -23.36
CA SER A 98 -9.97 -5.22 -22.87
C SER A 98 -9.21 -3.90 -22.69
N ASN A 99 -7.90 -3.87 -22.91
CA ASN A 99 -7.01 -2.74 -22.61
C ASN A 99 -7.12 -2.28 -21.13
N ILE A 100 -7.20 -3.26 -20.21
CA ILE A 100 -7.31 -3.03 -18.77
C ILE A 100 -6.10 -3.61 -18.06
N ARG A 101 -5.53 -2.83 -17.14
CA ARG A 101 -4.57 -3.31 -16.13
C ARG A 101 -5.30 -3.47 -14.81
N TRP A 102 -5.30 -4.69 -14.29
CA TRP A 102 -5.93 -5.03 -13.02
C TRP A 102 -4.91 -4.95 -11.90
N ILE A 103 -5.16 -4.11 -10.90
CA ILE A 103 -4.50 -4.19 -9.60
C ILE A 103 -5.11 -5.38 -8.86
N GLU A 104 -4.29 -6.41 -8.66
CA GLU A 104 -4.67 -7.65 -7.99
C GLU A 104 -4.53 -7.51 -6.48
N SER A 105 -3.46 -6.85 -6.01
CA SER A 105 -3.26 -6.54 -4.60
C SER A 105 -2.28 -5.39 -4.38
N ILE A 106 -2.42 -4.70 -3.25
CA ILE A 106 -1.47 -3.72 -2.72
C ILE A 106 -1.07 -4.17 -1.32
N LEU A 107 0.23 -4.33 -1.10
CA LEU A 107 0.80 -4.70 0.19
C LEU A 107 1.78 -3.63 0.65
N LEU A 108 1.78 -3.33 1.95
CA LEU A 108 2.81 -2.50 2.56
C LEU A 108 3.88 -3.42 3.16
N GLY A 109 5.08 -3.34 2.60
CA GLY A 109 6.23 -4.05 3.11
C GLY A 109 6.63 -3.50 4.47
N GLN A 110 6.78 -4.38 5.46
CA GLN A 110 7.69 -4.10 6.55
C GLN A 110 9.11 -4.22 6.00
N LYS A 111 10.00 -3.29 6.37
CA LYS A 111 11.43 -3.41 6.11
C LYS A 111 11.88 -4.77 6.65
N ARG A 112 12.07 -5.77 5.79
CA ARG A 112 12.87 -6.94 6.14
C ARG A 112 14.25 -6.37 6.44
N ARG A 113 14.65 -6.35 7.71
CA ARG A 113 16.07 -6.41 8.01
C ARG A 113 16.54 -7.69 7.33
N ASP A 114 17.53 -7.58 6.46
CA ASP A 114 18.16 -8.72 5.83
C ASP A 114 18.43 -9.79 6.90
N GLU A 115 17.77 -10.94 6.78
CA GLU A 115 18.28 -12.18 7.33
C GLU A 115 19.37 -12.64 6.38
N SER A 116 20.52 -11.96 6.47
CA SER A 116 21.81 -12.51 6.05
C SER A 116 22.36 -13.28 7.24
N LEU A 117 22.11 -14.59 7.27
CA LEU A 117 22.90 -15.58 8.01
C LEU A 117 23.19 -16.75 7.06
#